data_AF-A0AAW0VWR2-F1
#
_entry.id   AF-A0AAW0VWR2-F1
#
_cell.length_a   1.000
_cell.length_b   1.000
_cell.length_c   1.000
_cell.angle_alpha   90.00
_cell.angle_beta   90.00
_cell.angle_gamma   90.00
#
_symmetry.space_group_name_H-M   'P 1'
#
loop_
_entity.id
_entity.type
_entity.pdbx_description
1 polymer ?
#
loop_
_entity_poly.entity_id
_entity_poly.type
_entity_poly.pdbx_seq_one_letter_code
_entity_poly.pdbx_strand_id
1 'polypeptide(L)'
;MASSSSLASKLKKKAVRVKHQKVKLFRANEPFLSVFMWGVNHTSSELSHINVPVMLMPDDFKAHSKVRVDNHLFNKENLPSHFKVKEYCPIVFRNLRERFGIDDVDFRESLTRSRLIEVQRYGGMKMDRSQPVAIDSPGRSGAAFYSSCDKM
;
A
#
# COMPACT_ATOMS: atom_id res chain seq x y z
N MET A 1 63.48 21.03 -18.78
CA MET A 1 62.24 21.43 -18.10
C MET A 1 61.07 21.01 -18.96
N ALA A 2 60.50 19.81 -18.76
CA ALA A 2 59.33 19.35 -19.51
C ALA A 2 58.06 19.73 -18.73
N SER A 3 57.22 20.57 -19.31
CA SER A 3 55.96 21.03 -18.74
C SER A 3 54.90 19.92 -18.79
N SER A 4 54.55 19.35 -17.65
CA SER A 4 53.46 18.39 -17.50
C SER A 4 52.10 19.12 -17.53
N SER A 5 51.41 19.07 -18.67
CA SER A 5 50.03 19.54 -18.78
C SER A 5 49.08 18.51 -18.16
N SER A 6 48.52 18.83 -17.00
CA SER A 6 47.50 18.03 -16.31
C SER A 6 46.20 18.03 -17.11
N LEU A 7 45.93 16.98 -17.88
CA LEU A 7 44.65 16.76 -18.54
C LEU A 7 43.59 16.40 -17.48
N ALA A 8 42.76 17.38 -17.10
CA ALA A 8 41.59 17.15 -16.26
C ALA A 8 40.63 16.19 -16.96
N SER A 9 40.53 14.96 -16.45
CA SER A 9 39.61 13.94 -16.95
C SER A 9 38.17 14.36 -16.67
N LYS A 10 37.48 14.90 -17.68
CA LYS A 10 36.03 15.17 -17.64
C LYS A 10 35.29 13.84 -17.49
N LEU A 11 34.90 13.50 -16.25
CA LEU A 11 34.01 12.36 -15.98
C LEU A 11 32.66 12.62 -16.65
N LYS A 12 32.38 11.90 -17.74
CA LYS A 12 31.04 11.89 -18.37
C LYS A 12 30.04 11.38 -17.33
N LYS A 13 29.17 12.25 -16.80
CA LYS A 13 27.98 11.83 -16.06
C LYS A 13 27.13 10.99 -17.01
N LYS A 14 27.12 9.68 -16.81
CA LYS A 14 26.11 8.81 -17.44
C LYS A 14 24.76 9.32 -16.92
N ALA A 15 23.96 9.89 -17.82
CA ALA A 15 22.57 10.20 -17.50
C ALA A 15 21.87 8.87 -17.21
N VAL A 16 21.69 8.59 -15.91
CA VAL A 16 20.93 7.43 -15.47
C VAL A 16 19.51 7.65 -15.94
N ARG A 17 19.10 6.94 -17.00
CA ARG A 17 17.68 6.83 -17.37
C ARG A 17 17.02 6.05 -16.25
N VAL A 18 16.47 6.76 -15.28
CA VAL A 18 15.66 6.20 -14.21
C VAL A 18 14.42 5.59 -14.87
N LYS A 19 14.48 4.28 -15.13
CA LYS A 19 13.31 3.51 -15.50
C LYS A 19 12.45 3.43 -14.25
N HIS A 20 11.35 4.17 -14.26
CA HIS A 20 10.38 4.10 -13.18
C HIS A 20 9.77 2.69 -13.18
N GLN A 21 9.94 1.97 -12.08
CA GLN A 21 9.39 0.63 -11.94
C GLN A 21 7.86 0.73 -11.96
N LYS A 22 7.21 0.04 -12.91
CA LYS A 22 5.74 -0.01 -13.03
C LYS A 22 5.13 -0.98 -12.00
N VAL A 23 5.35 -0.74 -10.71
CA VAL A 23 4.73 -1.51 -9.62
C VAL A 23 3.38 -0.86 -9.28
N LYS A 24 2.43 -1.63 -8.71
CA LYS A 24 1.23 -1.05 -8.08
C LYS A 24 1.70 -0.11 -6.96
N LEU A 25 1.51 1.19 -7.15
CA LEU A 25 2.03 2.19 -6.24
C LEU A 25 0.87 2.64 -5.34
N PHE A 26 0.97 2.31 -4.04
CA PHE A 26 0.00 2.69 -3.03
C PHE A 26 0.15 4.18 -2.72
N ARG A 27 -0.50 5.02 -3.52
CA ARG A 27 -0.44 6.48 -3.43
C ARG A 27 -1.75 7.02 -2.89
N ALA A 28 -1.66 7.71 -1.76
CA ALA A 28 -2.73 8.52 -1.23
C ALA A 28 -2.21 9.93 -0.93
N ASN A 29 -3.11 10.91 -0.95
CA ASN A 29 -2.89 12.27 -0.45
C ASN A 29 -2.51 12.24 1.05
N GLU A 30 -3.06 11.28 1.79
CA GLU A 30 -2.74 11.05 3.20
C GLU A 30 -1.69 9.94 3.35
N PRO A 31 -0.56 10.18 4.07
CA PRO A 31 0.47 9.17 4.26
C PRO A 31 -0.06 7.95 5.02
N PHE A 32 -1.04 8.14 5.91
CA PHE A 32 -1.71 7.07 6.63
C PHE A 32 -2.41 6.08 5.69
N LEU A 33 -3.17 6.58 4.70
CA LEU A 33 -3.87 5.74 3.74
C LEU A 33 -2.90 4.98 2.83
N SER A 34 -1.76 5.59 2.47
CA SER A 34 -0.70 4.92 1.71
C SER A 34 -0.11 3.73 2.48
N VAL A 35 0.17 3.94 3.78
CA VAL A 35 0.66 2.88 4.69
C VAL A 35 -0.41 1.81 4.93
N PHE A 36 -1.69 2.19 5.05
CA PHE A 36 -2.81 1.27 5.20
C PHE A 36 -2.95 0.35 3.99
N MET A 37 -2.98 0.91 2.78
CA MET A 37 -3.06 0.11 1.54
C MET A 37 -1.84 -0.80 1.37
N TRP A 38 -0.64 -0.30 1.67
CA TRP A 38 0.57 -1.13 1.69
C TRP A 38 0.45 -2.28 2.69
N GLY A 39 -0.06 -2.00 3.89
CA GLY A 39 -0.26 -2.96 4.97
C GLY A 39 -1.22 -4.07 4.57
N VAL A 40 -2.39 -3.73 4.05
CA VAL A 40 -3.40 -4.69 3.58
C VAL A 40 -2.84 -5.57 2.45
N ASN A 41 -2.13 -4.97 1.49
CA ASN A 41 -1.50 -5.74 0.43
C ASN A 41 -0.43 -6.70 0.98
N HIS A 42 0.39 -6.23 1.92
CA HIS A 42 1.43 -7.04 2.54
C HIS A 42 0.84 -8.22 3.31
N THR A 43 -0.13 -7.98 4.20
CA THR A 43 -0.72 -9.05 5.02
C THR A 43 -1.52 -10.05 4.20
N SER A 44 -2.27 -9.59 3.20
CA SER A 44 -2.97 -10.48 2.26
C SER A 44 -1.99 -11.40 1.51
N SER A 45 -0.86 -10.87 1.06
CA SER A 45 0.20 -11.68 0.43
C SER A 45 0.92 -12.61 1.40
N GLU A 46 1.11 -12.24 2.67
CA GLU A 46 1.67 -13.17 3.66
C GLU A 46 0.70 -14.31 3.96
N LEU A 47 -0.58 -13.99 4.18
CA LEU A 47 -1.62 -14.95 4.51
C LEU A 47 -1.90 -15.93 3.38
N SER A 48 -1.72 -15.55 2.11
CA SER A 48 -1.90 -16.48 0.99
C SER A 48 -0.94 -17.68 1.01
N HIS A 49 0.17 -17.59 1.74
CA HIS A 49 1.13 -18.70 1.91
C HIS A 49 0.81 -19.59 3.12
N ILE A 50 -0.20 -19.22 3.92
CA ILE A 50 -0.58 -19.92 5.15
C ILE A 50 -1.88 -20.67 4.88
N ASN A 51 -1.90 -21.99 5.07
CA ASN A 51 -3.14 -22.77 4.92
C ASN A 51 -4.17 -22.38 6.00
N VAL A 52 -5.47 -22.36 5.65
CA VAL A 52 -6.54 -22.06 6.61
C VAL A 52 -6.70 -23.26 7.55
N PRO A 53 -6.50 -23.10 8.87
CA PRO A 53 -6.79 -24.18 9.80
C PRO A 53 -8.30 -24.42 9.87
N VAL A 54 -8.71 -25.68 10.00
CA VAL A 54 -10.13 -26.08 10.08
C VAL A 54 -10.81 -25.49 11.33
N MET A 55 -10.04 -25.31 12.41
CA MET A 55 -10.52 -24.73 13.67
C MET A 55 -9.55 -23.66 14.17
N LEU A 56 -10.10 -22.60 14.78
CA LEU A 56 -9.33 -21.55 15.43
C LEU A 56 -8.91 -22.00 16.83
N MET A 57 -7.66 -21.74 17.19
CA MET A 57 -7.12 -22.00 18.52
C MET A 57 -7.22 -20.73 19.39
N PRO A 58 -7.26 -20.85 20.72
CA PRO A 58 -7.30 -19.68 21.61
C PRO A 58 -6.15 -18.69 21.41
N ASP A 59 -4.98 -19.19 20.99
CA ASP A 59 -3.80 -18.36 20.72
C ASP A 59 -3.97 -17.49 19.46
N ASP A 60 -4.80 -17.89 18.50
CA ASP A 60 -5.08 -17.11 17.30
C ASP A 60 -5.76 -15.76 17.62
N PHE A 61 -6.49 -15.71 18.75
CA PHE A 61 -7.13 -14.49 19.25
C PHE A 61 -6.16 -13.54 19.97
N LYS A 62 -4.93 -13.98 20.24
CA LYS A 62 -3.85 -13.16 20.82
C LYS A 62 -2.72 -12.88 19.82
N ALA A 63 -2.72 -13.59 18.69
CA ALA A 63 -1.73 -13.46 17.63
C ALA A 63 -1.74 -12.07 17.01
N HIS A 64 -0.57 -11.62 16.58
CA HIS A 64 -0.42 -10.39 15.80
C HIS A 64 0.80 -10.47 14.88
N SER A 65 0.71 -9.85 13.70
CA SER A 65 1.85 -9.60 12.82
C SER A 65 2.25 -8.14 12.94
N LYS A 66 3.55 -7.84 13.04
CA LYS A 66 4.06 -6.47 13.12
C LYS A 66 5.24 -6.31 12.19
N VAL A 67 5.14 -5.33 11.30
CA VAL A 67 6.14 -5.04 10.29
C VAL A 67 6.61 -3.62 10.44
N ARG A 68 7.93 -3.43 10.41
CA ARG A 68 8.58 -2.12 10.47
C ARG A 68 9.34 -1.92 9.16
N VAL A 69 9.08 -0.79 8.51
CA VAL A 69 9.72 -0.41 7.26
C VAL A 69 10.58 0.83 7.51
N ASP A 70 11.86 0.74 7.16
CA ASP A 70 12.83 1.83 7.24
C ASP A 70 13.53 1.98 5.87
N ASN A 71 13.03 2.91 5.06
CA ASN A 71 13.51 3.17 3.70
C ASN A 71 14.51 4.34 3.69
N HIS A 72 15.74 4.10 3.22
CA HIS A 72 16.74 5.15 3.03
C HIS A 72 16.82 5.57 1.55
N LEU A 73 16.47 6.83 1.25
CA LEU A 73 16.50 7.40 -0.10
C LEU A 73 15.74 6.58 -1.17
N PHE A 74 14.72 5.82 -0.74
CA PHE A 74 13.92 4.95 -1.60
C PHE A 74 12.43 5.28 -1.48
N ASN A 75 11.74 5.35 -2.62
CA ASN A 75 10.27 5.44 -2.71
C ASN A 75 9.62 6.60 -1.92
N LYS A 76 10.35 7.72 -1.74
CA LYS A 76 9.94 8.83 -0.86
C LYS A 76 8.69 9.55 -1.34
N GLU A 77 8.44 9.54 -2.65
CA GLU A 77 7.24 10.17 -3.22
C GLU A 77 5.94 9.37 -3.00
N ASN A 78 6.00 8.10 -2.60
CA ASN A 78 4.83 7.23 -2.51
C ASN A 78 4.54 6.73 -1.10
N LEU A 79 5.58 6.44 -0.31
CA LEU A 79 5.44 5.96 1.06
C LEU A 79 6.31 6.77 2.02
N PRO A 80 5.88 6.93 3.28
CA PRO A 80 6.75 7.44 4.34
C PRO A 80 8.02 6.58 4.46
N SER A 81 9.15 7.22 4.79
CA SER A 81 10.41 6.50 4.96
C SER A 81 10.41 5.57 6.17
N HIS A 82 9.68 5.92 7.23
CA HIS A 82 9.63 5.14 8.46
C HIS A 82 8.19 4.94 8.89
N PHE A 83 7.75 3.69 8.93
CA PHE A 83 6.41 3.37 9.42
C PHE A 83 6.36 1.96 9.99
N LYS A 84 5.28 1.69 10.73
CA LYS A 84 5.00 0.38 11.32
C LYS A 84 3.55 0.02 11.02
N VAL A 85 3.34 -1.22 10.63
CA VAL A 85 2.01 -1.81 10.46
C VAL A 85 1.86 -2.94 11.46
N LYS A 86 0.70 -3.05 12.09
CA LYS A 86 0.37 -4.16 12.98
C LYS A 86 -1.01 -4.68 12.63
N GLU A 87 -1.09 -5.97 12.30
CA GLU A 87 -2.32 -6.70 12.09
C GLU A 87 -2.60 -7.57 13.31
N TYR A 88 -3.83 -7.54 13.79
CA TYR A 88 -4.27 -8.33 14.93
C TYR A 88 -5.04 -9.56 14.43
N CYS A 89 -4.82 -10.70 15.07
CA CYS A 89 -5.56 -11.94 14.85
C CYS A 89 -5.72 -12.31 13.35
N PRO A 90 -4.63 -12.37 12.57
CA PRO A 90 -4.70 -12.43 11.11
C PRO A 90 -5.48 -13.64 10.59
N ILE A 91 -5.31 -14.80 11.23
CA ILE A 91 -6.03 -16.04 10.89
C ILE A 91 -7.52 -15.94 11.25
N VAL A 92 -7.85 -15.32 12.38
CA VAL A 92 -9.23 -15.12 12.83
C VAL A 92 -9.97 -14.23 11.82
N PHE A 93 -9.38 -13.10 11.43
CA PHE A 93 -10.01 -12.20 10.46
C PHE A 93 -10.08 -12.78 9.05
N ARG A 94 -9.14 -13.65 8.66
CA ARG A 94 -9.31 -14.43 7.43
C ARG A 94 -10.49 -15.39 7.52
N ASN A 95 -10.61 -16.14 8.61
CA ASN A 95 -11.74 -17.06 8.78
C ASN A 95 -13.09 -16.33 8.85
N LEU A 96 -13.12 -15.14 9.46
CA LEU A 96 -14.32 -14.30 9.43
C LEU A 96 -14.67 -13.87 8.01
N ARG A 97 -13.70 -13.40 7.21
CA ARG A 97 -13.94 -13.02 5.80
C ARG A 97 -14.54 -14.16 4.99
N GLU A 98 -13.97 -15.35 5.11
CA GLU A 98 -14.49 -16.56 4.46
C GLU A 98 -15.95 -16.86 4.88
N ARG A 99 -16.26 -16.78 6.19
CA ARG A 99 -17.63 -16.98 6.70
C ARG A 99 -18.63 -15.94 6.21
N PHE A 100 -18.18 -14.73 5.92
CA PHE A 100 -18.99 -13.67 5.31
C PHE A 100 -19.05 -13.77 3.78
N GLY A 101 -18.41 -14.77 3.17
CA GLY A 101 -18.36 -14.94 1.71
C GLY A 101 -17.50 -13.89 1.01
N ILE A 102 -16.55 -13.29 1.73
CA ILE A 102 -15.61 -12.30 1.19
C ILE A 102 -14.31 -13.01 0.83
N ASP A 103 -13.98 -13.02 -0.46
CA ASP A 103 -12.72 -13.58 -0.94
C ASP A 103 -11.52 -12.70 -0.55
N ASP A 104 -10.38 -13.33 -0.27
CA ASP A 104 -9.15 -12.64 0.14
C ASP A 104 -8.59 -11.74 -0.97
N VAL A 105 -8.72 -12.16 -2.23
CA VAL A 105 -8.27 -11.37 -3.37
C VAL A 105 -9.18 -10.18 -3.55
N ASP A 106 -10.49 -10.39 -3.52
CA ASP A 106 -11.47 -9.31 -3.65
C ASP A 106 -11.32 -8.28 -2.53
N PHE A 107 -11.23 -8.72 -1.27
CA PHE A 107 -10.96 -7.85 -0.12
C PHE A 107 -9.72 -6.97 -0.32
N ARG A 108 -8.61 -7.57 -0.77
CA ARG A 108 -7.38 -6.84 -1.05
C ARG A 108 -7.61 -5.82 -2.16
N GLU A 109 -8.24 -6.21 -3.26
CA GLU A 109 -8.44 -5.32 -4.40
C GLU A 109 -9.42 -4.19 -4.07
N SER A 110 -10.51 -4.43 -3.33
CA SER A 110 -11.43 -3.38 -2.85
C SER A 110 -10.74 -2.31 -2.01
N LEU A 111 -9.79 -2.72 -1.16
CA LEU A 111 -9.08 -1.82 -0.25
C LEU A 111 -7.81 -1.20 -0.84
N THR A 112 -7.25 -1.76 -1.92
CA THR A 112 -5.95 -1.33 -2.48
C THR A 112 -5.98 -0.94 -3.95
N ARG A 113 -7.02 -1.32 -4.72
CA ARG A 113 -7.22 -0.91 -6.11
C ARG A 113 -8.32 0.13 -6.23
N SER A 114 -8.08 1.04 -7.16
CA SER A 114 -9.12 1.83 -7.81
C SER A 114 -9.73 1.04 -8.97
N ARG A 115 -11.05 1.13 -9.08
CA ARG A 115 -11.75 1.03 -10.35
C ARG A 115 -11.33 2.23 -11.19
N LEU A 116 -10.88 2.00 -12.43
CA LEU A 116 -10.82 3.05 -13.45
C LEU A 116 -12.23 3.63 -13.57
N ILE A 117 -12.46 4.81 -13.02
CA ILE A 117 -13.60 5.62 -13.44
C ILE A 117 -13.16 6.19 -14.78
N GLU A 118 -13.66 5.61 -15.88
CA GLU A 118 -13.66 6.31 -17.15
C GLU A 118 -14.44 7.61 -16.95
N VAL A 119 -13.75 8.73 -16.77
CA VAL A 119 -14.36 10.04 -16.88
C VAL A 119 -14.58 10.29 -18.38
N GLN A 120 -15.59 9.62 -18.95
CA GLN A 120 -16.14 9.89 -20.28
C GLN A 120 -16.85 11.25 -20.26
N ARG A 121 -16.17 12.36 -19.99
CA ARG A 121 -16.69 13.68 -20.42
C ARG A 121 -15.66 14.62 -21.01
N TYR A 122 -14.36 14.49 -20.78
CA TYR A 122 -13.37 15.33 -21.48
C TYR A 122 -12.00 14.65 -21.58
N GLY A 123 -11.78 13.88 -22.65
CA GLY A 123 -10.49 13.73 -23.38
C GLY A 123 -9.18 13.46 -22.61
N GLY A 124 -9.20 13.08 -21.34
CA GLY A 124 -8.01 12.86 -20.54
C GLY A 124 -8.28 11.80 -19.49
N MET A 125 -7.52 10.70 -19.55
CA MET A 125 -7.54 9.65 -18.55
C MET A 125 -6.93 10.22 -17.26
N LYS A 126 -7.73 10.90 -16.43
CA LYS A 126 -7.33 11.31 -15.09
C LYS A 126 -7.39 10.08 -14.20
N MET A 127 -6.22 9.55 -13.86
CA MET A 127 -6.05 8.66 -12.71
C MET A 127 -6.39 9.47 -11.46
N ASP A 128 -7.65 9.41 -11.02
CA ASP A 128 -8.00 9.93 -9.71
C ASP A 128 -7.27 9.10 -8.63
N ARG A 129 -6.73 9.78 -7.62
CA ARG A 129 -5.80 9.18 -6.66
C ARG A 129 -6.59 8.21 -5.79
N SER A 130 -6.29 6.92 -6.00
CA SER A 130 -6.99 5.76 -5.48
C SER A 130 -6.69 5.54 -4.00
N GLN A 131 -7.56 6.07 -3.14
CA GLN A 131 -7.48 5.88 -1.70
C GLN A 131 -8.89 5.71 -1.13
N PRO A 132 -9.04 5.00 0.01
CA PRO A 132 -10.29 5.01 0.75
C PRO A 132 -10.80 6.45 0.95
N VAL A 133 -12.07 6.69 0.65
CA VAL A 133 -12.67 8.02 0.67
C VAL A 133 -13.20 8.30 2.07
N ALA A 134 -12.80 9.43 2.65
CA ALA A 134 -13.33 9.85 3.93
C ALA A 134 -14.84 10.09 3.82
N ILE A 135 -15.62 9.56 4.76
CA ILE A 135 -17.06 9.79 4.85
C ILE A 135 -17.36 10.59 6.11
N ASP A 136 -18.40 11.42 6.03
CA ASP A 136 -18.82 12.23 7.15
C ASP A 136 -19.27 11.34 8.31
N SER A 137 -18.70 11.59 9.48
CA SER A 137 -19.10 10.93 10.72
C SER A 137 -20.42 11.52 11.19
N PRO A 138 -21.51 10.73 11.30
CA PRO A 138 -22.77 11.24 11.83
C PRO A 138 -22.70 11.57 13.34
N GLY A 139 -21.61 11.19 14.02
CA GLY A 139 -21.44 11.31 15.47
C GLY A 139 -20.49 12.44 15.90
N ARG A 140 -20.64 12.91 17.14
CA ARG A 140 -19.78 13.93 17.77
C ARG A 140 -18.45 13.39 18.31
N SER A 141 -18.10 12.13 18.02
CA SER A 141 -16.95 11.44 18.63
C SER A 141 -15.60 11.80 18.01
N GLY A 142 -15.57 12.59 16.92
CA GLY A 142 -14.34 12.85 16.16
C GLY A 142 -13.80 11.61 15.42
N ALA A 143 -14.58 10.52 15.36
CA ALA A 143 -14.18 9.31 14.65
C ALA A 143 -14.15 9.56 13.15
N ALA A 144 -13.01 9.28 12.52
CA ALA A 144 -12.84 9.30 11.08
C ALA A 144 -13.32 7.96 10.48
N PHE A 145 -14.12 8.05 9.42
CA PHE A 145 -14.61 6.89 8.69
C PHE A 145 -14.14 6.96 7.24
N TYR A 146 -13.88 5.79 6.66
CA TYR A 146 -13.48 5.67 5.26
C TYR A 146 -14.29 4.57 4.59
N SER A 147 -14.64 4.79 3.32
CA SER A 147 -15.31 3.80 2.47
C SER A 147 -14.37 3.36 1.34
N SER A 148 -14.43 2.08 0.98
CA SER A 148 -13.73 1.56 -0.19
C SER A 148 -14.32 2.17 -1.47
N CYS A 149 -13.54 2.14 -2.55
CA CYS A 149 -13.93 2.78 -3.80
C CYS A 149 -15.14 2.11 -4.47
N ASP A 150 -15.34 0.83 -4.20
CA ASP A 150 -16.38 -0.03 -4.76
C ASP A 150 -17.65 -0.10 -3.90
N LYS A 151 -17.62 0.40 -2.65
CA LYS A 151 -18.75 0.43 -1.71
C LYS A 151 -19.43 -0.94 -1.52
N MET A 152 -18.66 -2.03 -1.56
CA MET A 152 -19.13 -3.37 -1.23
C MET A 152 -19.59 -3.46 0.23
#